data_AF-A0A024E809-F1
#
_entry.id   AF-A0A024E809-F1
#
_cell.length_a   1.000
_cell.length_b   1.000
_cell.length_c   1.000
_cell.angle_alpha   90.00
_cell.angle_beta   90.00
_cell.angle_gamma   90.00
#
_symmetry.space_group_name_H-M   'P 1'
#
loop_
_entity.id
_entity.type
_entity.pdbx_description
1 polymer ?
#
loop_
_entity_poly.entity_id
_entity_poly.type
_entity_poly.pdbx_seq_one_letter_code
_entity_poly.pdbx_strand_id
1 'polypeptide(L)'
;MNKAFQIGAGLGLKPNHYQEAHDCTVEGLWFEVHPENYMVDGGPRLAWLEAIGERHPLSLHGVSLSLAADCPPDPEHLKRLKRLADRVHPALISEHLAWSAWRDQYHPDLLPFPRTNEALQRIASNIQRTQDALGRRIAIENPTHYLHLDGHDYSELEFLTELSTVTGCGLLLDVNNVHISAHNLGFNAADYLDAFAADAIMEIHLAGFTKDPGESSLLIDSHDAPVAEDVWSLYQRLIERIGQRPTLIERDDHIPAFDVLLAERNRAQTLLNLGQNQRMKVAI
;
A
#
# COMPACT_ATOMS: atom_id res chain seq x y z
N MET A 1 11.74 23.90 -3.75
CA MET A 1 10.30 24.06 -4.04
C MET A 1 9.75 22.66 -4.20
N ASN A 2 8.88 22.18 -3.29
CA ASN A 2 8.23 20.89 -3.47
C ASN A 2 7.47 20.93 -4.79
N LYS A 3 7.89 20.13 -5.78
CA LYS A 3 7.03 19.85 -6.94
C LYS A 3 5.74 19.27 -6.36
N ALA A 4 4.61 19.86 -6.71
CA ALA A 4 3.31 19.31 -6.34
C ALA A 4 3.28 17.83 -6.76
N PHE A 5 2.87 16.95 -5.84
CA PHE A 5 2.76 15.53 -6.12
C PHE A 5 1.79 15.33 -7.28
N GLN A 6 2.34 15.00 -8.45
CA GLN A 6 1.56 14.73 -9.65
C GLN A 6 1.04 13.30 -9.54
N ILE A 7 -0.28 13.16 -9.64
CA ILE A 7 -0.93 11.84 -9.64
C ILE A 7 -0.42 11.06 -10.85
N GLY A 8 0.22 9.93 -10.59
CA GLY A 8 0.81 9.07 -11.61
C GLY A 8 1.14 7.69 -11.06
N ALA A 9 1.76 6.87 -11.89
CA ALA A 9 2.23 5.56 -11.48
C ALA A 9 3.67 5.63 -10.91
N GLY A 10 3.95 4.89 -9.85
CA GLY A 10 5.25 4.82 -9.18
C GLY A 10 5.83 3.42 -9.16
N LEU A 11 7.01 3.28 -8.55
CA LEU A 11 7.71 2.00 -8.37
C LEU A 11 8.16 1.82 -6.91
N GLY A 12 8.10 0.59 -6.41
CA GLY A 12 8.84 0.21 -5.21
C GLY A 12 10.35 0.38 -5.44
N LEU A 13 11.01 1.17 -4.58
CA LEU A 13 12.43 1.47 -4.71
C LEU A 13 13.28 0.42 -4.02
N LYS A 14 14.07 -0.30 -4.81
CA LYS A 14 15.04 -1.30 -4.32
C LYS A 14 16.48 -0.79 -4.49
N PRO A 15 17.41 -1.18 -3.59
CA PRO A 15 18.80 -0.72 -3.64
C PRO A 15 19.51 -0.98 -4.98
N ASN A 16 19.15 -2.07 -5.67
CA ASN A 16 19.73 -2.44 -6.96
C ASN A 16 19.42 -1.43 -8.07
N HIS A 17 18.44 -0.53 -7.87
CA HIS A 17 17.97 0.43 -8.87
C HIS A 17 18.19 1.88 -8.48
N TYR A 18 18.98 2.18 -7.44
CA TYR A 18 19.12 3.57 -6.96
C TYR A 18 19.65 4.53 -8.03
N GLN A 19 20.65 4.11 -8.82
CA GLN A 19 21.23 4.96 -9.85
C GLN A 19 20.21 5.21 -10.97
N GLU A 20 19.55 4.16 -11.46
CA GLU A 20 18.52 4.26 -12.49
C GLU A 20 17.33 5.09 -12.02
N ALA A 21 16.89 4.90 -10.78
CA ALA A 21 15.81 5.67 -10.16
C ALA A 21 16.16 7.15 -10.04
N HIS A 22 17.39 7.47 -9.62
CA HIS A 22 17.87 8.85 -9.53
C HIS A 22 17.96 9.51 -10.92
N ASP A 23 18.49 8.81 -11.91
CA ASP A 23 18.75 9.37 -13.24
C ASP A 23 17.50 9.42 -14.13
N CYS A 24 16.46 8.66 -13.79
CA CYS A 24 15.22 8.61 -14.55
C CYS A 24 14.51 9.97 -14.58
N THR A 25 14.03 10.39 -15.75
CA THR A 25 13.31 11.66 -15.92
C THR A 25 11.87 11.49 -16.41
N VAL A 26 11.32 10.28 -16.28
CA VAL A 26 9.94 9.98 -16.69
C VAL A 26 8.95 10.81 -15.87
N GLU A 27 8.01 11.46 -16.54
CA GLU A 27 7.01 12.31 -15.90
C GLU A 27 6.04 11.50 -15.04
N GLY A 28 5.67 12.06 -13.88
CA GLY A 28 4.78 11.44 -12.92
C GLY A 28 5.36 10.21 -12.21
N LEU A 29 6.66 9.94 -12.35
CA LEU A 29 7.34 8.87 -11.61
C LEU A 29 7.61 9.31 -10.17
N TRP A 30 7.21 8.46 -9.24
CA TRP A 30 7.47 8.57 -7.81
C TRP A 30 7.86 7.20 -7.26
N PHE A 31 8.41 7.18 -6.06
CA PHE A 31 8.97 5.97 -5.47
C PHE A 31 8.41 5.71 -4.09
N GLU A 32 8.18 4.45 -3.76
CA GLU A 32 7.85 4.02 -2.42
C GLU A 32 8.99 3.23 -1.79
N VAL A 33 9.15 3.36 -0.47
CA VAL A 33 10.06 2.55 0.33
C VAL A 33 9.41 2.07 1.61
N HIS A 34 9.86 0.91 2.08
CA HIS A 34 9.64 0.51 3.48
C HIS A 34 10.54 1.36 4.39
N PRO A 35 9.97 2.24 5.23
CA PRO A 35 10.73 3.21 6.01
C PRO A 35 11.69 2.54 7.00
N GLU A 36 11.39 1.32 7.47
CA GLU A 36 12.21 0.51 8.38
C GLU A 36 13.64 0.32 7.84
N ASN A 37 13.81 0.25 6.52
CA ASN A 37 15.12 0.11 5.89
C ASN A 37 15.98 1.39 5.94
N TYR A 38 15.38 2.52 6.32
CA TYR A 38 15.96 3.87 6.28
C TYR A 38 15.86 4.62 7.61
N MET A 39 15.26 4.03 8.65
CA MET A 39 15.17 4.55 10.02
C MET A 39 16.50 4.50 10.80
N VAL A 40 17.59 4.86 10.14
CA VAL A 40 18.97 4.92 10.66
C VAL A 40 19.44 6.36 10.75
N ASP A 41 20.45 6.63 11.58
CA ASP A 41 20.94 8.02 11.75
C ASP A 41 21.66 8.56 10.50
N GLY A 42 22.20 7.67 9.65
CA GLY A 42 22.84 8.01 8.38
C GLY A 42 23.34 6.80 7.60
N GLY A 43 24.12 7.05 6.54
CA GLY A 43 24.75 6.02 5.72
C GLY A 43 24.29 6.02 4.26
N PRO A 44 24.89 5.18 3.40
CA PRO A 44 24.68 5.24 1.95
C PRO A 44 23.23 5.09 1.51
N ARG A 45 22.45 4.22 2.15
CA ARG A 45 21.02 4.03 1.79
C ARG A 45 20.21 5.30 2.01
N LEU A 46 20.41 5.96 3.15
CA LEU A 46 19.69 7.18 3.47
C LEU A 46 20.10 8.33 2.55
N ALA A 47 21.40 8.45 2.25
CA ALA A 47 21.89 9.44 1.30
C ALA A 47 21.29 9.24 -0.11
N TRP A 48 21.14 7.98 -0.55
CA TRP A 48 20.44 7.66 -1.80
C TRP A 48 18.97 8.06 -1.76
N LEU A 49 18.27 7.74 -0.68
CA LEU A 49 16.86 8.11 -0.52
C LEU A 49 16.67 9.64 -0.57
N GLU A 50 17.54 10.39 0.11
CA GLU A 50 17.53 11.87 0.07
C GLU A 50 17.77 12.38 -1.36
N ALA A 51 18.81 11.88 -2.04
CA ALA A 51 19.14 12.29 -3.41
C ALA A 51 18.01 11.97 -4.43
N ILE A 52 17.34 10.82 -4.27
CA ILE A 52 16.17 10.46 -5.09
C ILE A 52 14.98 11.34 -4.72
N GLY A 53 14.75 11.59 -3.43
CA GLY A 53 13.66 12.43 -2.92
C GLY A 53 13.76 13.90 -3.33
N GLU A 54 14.96 14.41 -3.61
CA GLU A 54 15.16 15.74 -4.19
C GLU A 54 14.62 15.86 -5.63
N ARG A 55 14.44 14.73 -6.33
CA ARG A 55 14.09 14.67 -7.75
C ARG A 55 12.70 14.11 -8.00
N HIS A 56 12.29 13.14 -7.17
CA HIS A 56 11.03 12.40 -7.28
C HIS A 56 10.28 12.45 -5.95
N PRO A 57 8.94 12.56 -5.97
CA PRO A 57 8.16 12.37 -4.76
C PRO A 57 8.37 10.97 -4.17
N LEU A 58 8.29 10.89 -2.84
CA LEU A 58 8.43 9.64 -2.10
C LEU A 58 7.13 9.29 -1.39
N SER A 59 6.83 8.00 -1.29
CA SER A 59 5.88 7.40 -0.35
C SER A 59 6.63 6.56 0.68
N LEU A 60 6.13 6.51 1.91
CA LEU A 60 6.60 5.58 2.93
C LEU A 60 5.48 4.60 3.25
N HIS A 61 5.68 3.34 2.94
CA HIS A 61 4.75 2.26 3.32
C HIS A 61 5.37 1.42 4.41
N GLY A 62 4.87 1.57 5.64
CA GLY A 62 5.33 0.81 6.79
C GLY A 62 4.85 -0.63 6.74
N VAL A 63 5.60 -1.51 7.43
CA VAL A 63 5.21 -2.92 7.61
C VAL A 63 5.32 -3.40 9.06
N SER A 64 5.64 -2.51 10.00
CA SER A 64 6.05 -2.91 11.35
C SER A 64 5.35 -2.19 12.50
N LEU A 65 4.46 -1.24 12.23
CA LEU A 65 3.77 -0.49 13.30
C LEU A 65 2.75 -1.35 14.05
N SER A 66 2.31 -2.46 13.45
CA SER A 66 1.51 -3.45 14.16
C SER A 66 0.17 -2.88 14.61
N LEU A 67 -0.50 -2.09 13.77
CA LEU A 67 -1.67 -1.29 14.17
C LEU A 67 -2.82 -2.16 14.71
N ALA A 68 -2.89 -3.43 14.30
CA ALA A 68 -3.86 -4.40 14.80
C ALA A 68 -3.45 -5.10 16.12
N ALA A 69 -2.32 -4.75 16.74
CA ALA A 69 -1.85 -5.31 18.02
C ALA A 69 -2.63 -4.88 19.27
N ASP A 70 -2.66 -5.78 20.25
CA ASP A 70 -3.30 -5.56 21.57
C ASP A 70 -2.64 -4.44 22.38
N CYS A 71 -1.44 -4.02 21.99
CA CYS A 71 -0.72 -2.89 22.57
C CYS A 71 -0.70 -1.65 21.66
N PRO A 72 -0.43 -0.45 22.22
CA PRO A 72 -0.16 0.74 21.43
C PRO A 72 1.11 0.59 20.57
N PRO A 73 1.23 1.34 19.45
CA PRO A 73 2.45 1.33 18.64
C PRO A 73 3.68 1.78 19.44
N ASP A 74 4.84 1.19 19.17
CA ASP A 74 6.10 1.52 19.85
C ASP A 74 6.45 3.01 19.70
N PRO A 75 6.51 3.80 20.80
CA PRO A 75 6.85 5.21 20.73
C PRO A 75 8.24 5.49 20.14
N GLU A 76 9.22 4.60 20.32
CA GLU A 76 10.55 4.77 19.73
C GLU A 76 10.54 4.50 18.24
N HIS A 77 9.77 3.51 17.78
CA HIS A 77 9.48 3.33 16.35
C HIS A 77 8.84 4.58 15.76
N LEU A 78 7.78 5.11 16.37
CA LEU A 78 7.12 6.34 15.89
C LEU A 78 8.07 7.53 15.81
N LYS A 79 8.97 7.70 16.78
CA LYS A 79 10.03 8.73 16.72
C LYS A 79 10.97 8.52 15.53
N ARG A 80 11.37 7.28 15.24
CA ARG A 80 12.22 6.97 14.07
C ARG A 80 11.49 7.26 12.76
N LEU A 81 10.23 6.82 12.62
CA LEU A 81 9.39 7.11 11.45
C LEU A 81 9.19 8.60 11.26
N LYS A 82 8.88 9.34 12.33
CA LYS A 82 8.76 10.80 12.28
C LYS A 82 10.04 11.46 11.79
N ARG A 83 11.20 11.09 12.36
CA ARG A 83 12.49 11.66 11.94
C ARG A 83 12.77 11.43 10.46
N LEU A 84 12.44 10.25 9.94
CA LEU A 84 12.57 9.96 8.51
C LEU A 84 11.58 10.78 7.68
N ALA A 85 10.30 10.83 8.07
CA ALA A 85 9.27 11.60 7.39
C ALA A 85 9.59 13.12 7.35
N ASP A 86 10.09 13.68 8.45
CA ASP A 86 10.53 15.08 8.54
C ASP A 86 11.79 15.34 7.69
N ARG A 87 12.58 14.30 7.37
CA ARG A 87 13.79 14.40 6.55
C ARG A 87 13.44 14.36 5.07
N VAL A 88 12.67 13.36 4.63
CA VAL A 88 12.39 13.12 3.20
C VAL A 88 11.08 13.72 2.70
N HIS A 89 10.25 14.27 3.61
CA HIS A 89 8.99 14.95 3.30
C HIS A 89 8.09 14.16 2.33
N PRO A 90 7.74 12.90 2.64
CA PRO A 90 7.05 12.04 1.70
C PRO A 90 5.64 12.58 1.38
N ALA A 91 5.19 12.37 0.14
CA ALA A 91 3.85 12.71 -0.31
C ALA A 91 2.77 11.88 0.41
N LEU A 92 3.04 10.58 0.60
CA LEU A 92 2.13 9.62 1.22
C LEU A 92 2.85 8.88 2.35
N ILE A 93 2.07 8.49 3.35
CA ILE A 93 2.50 7.53 4.38
C ILE A 93 1.36 6.53 4.55
N SER A 94 1.66 5.25 4.41
CA SER A 94 0.72 4.15 4.56
C SER A 94 1.30 3.08 5.49
N GLU A 95 0.44 2.18 5.98
CA GLU A 95 0.81 1.08 6.86
C GLU A 95 -0.19 -0.08 6.69
N HIS A 96 0.30 -1.31 6.87
CA HIS A 96 -0.56 -2.49 6.92
C HIS A 96 -1.47 -2.53 8.15
N LEU A 97 -2.66 -3.10 7.96
CA LEU A 97 -3.55 -3.48 9.06
C LEU A 97 -3.12 -4.83 9.68
N ALA A 98 -1.95 -4.86 10.31
CA ALA A 98 -1.26 -6.09 10.72
C ALA A 98 -1.08 -6.27 12.24
N TRP A 99 -0.94 -7.55 12.65
CA TRP A 99 -0.21 -7.95 13.86
C TRP A 99 1.26 -8.22 13.50
N SER A 100 2.18 -7.35 13.88
CA SER A 100 3.61 -7.68 13.93
C SER A 100 4.06 -8.06 15.35
N ALA A 101 3.26 -7.79 16.39
CA ALA A 101 3.50 -8.24 17.77
C ALA A 101 2.20 -8.74 18.45
N TRP A 102 2.27 -9.94 19.07
CA TRP A 102 1.24 -10.49 19.96
C TRP A 102 1.91 -11.23 21.11
N ARG A 103 1.57 -10.90 22.37
CA ARG A 103 2.17 -11.53 23.58
C ARG A 103 3.71 -11.59 23.53
N ASP A 104 4.35 -10.48 23.18
CA ASP A 104 5.81 -10.34 23.04
C ASP A 104 6.47 -11.21 21.94
N GLN A 105 5.70 -11.77 21.01
CA GLN A 105 6.21 -12.53 19.85
C GLN A 105 5.94 -11.80 18.54
N TYR A 106 6.95 -11.77 17.67
CA TYR A 106 6.85 -11.16 16.34
C TYR A 106 6.27 -12.15 15.33
N HIS A 107 5.21 -11.76 14.63
CA HIS A 107 4.59 -12.57 13.57
C HIS A 107 4.63 -11.78 12.25
N PRO A 108 5.42 -12.21 11.26
CA PRO A 108 5.56 -11.50 9.98
C PRO A 108 4.32 -11.64 9.08
N ASP A 109 3.57 -12.74 9.23
CA ASP A 109 2.45 -13.06 8.35
C ASP A 109 1.18 -12.47 8.95
N LEU A 110 0.74 -11.32 8.44
CA LEU A 110 -0.53 -10.62 8.66
C LEU A 110 -1.65 -11.49 9.25
N LEU A 111 -1.58 -11.79 10.56
CA LEU A 111 -2.45 -12.81 11.14
C LEU A 111 -3.90 -12.29 11.10
N PRO A 112 -4.86 -13.08 10.60
CA PRO A 112 -6.23 -12.64 10.50
C PRO A 112 -6.80 -12.43 11.90
N PHE A 113 -7.49 -11.30 12.11
CA PHE A 113 -8.14 -10.98 13.37
C PHE A 113 -9.66 -10.85 13.20
N PRO A 114 -10.46 -11.22 14.22
CA PRO A 114 -11.88 -10.94 14.22
C PRO A 114 -12.12 -9.42 14.19
N ARG A 115 -12.76 -8.96 13.12
CA ARG A 115 -13.21 -7.57 12.93
C ARG A 115 -14.41 -7.28 13.85
N THR A 116 -14.15 -7.20 15.14
CA THR A 116 -15.15 -6.88 16.18
C THR A 116 -15.17 -5.37 16.45
N ASN A 117 -16.21 -4.90 17.15
CA ASN A 117 -16.26 -3.52 17.62
C ASN A 117 -15.11 -3.19 18.60
N GLU A 118 -14.65 -4.16 19.40
CA GLU A 118 -13.49 -3.98 20.28
C GLU A 118 -12.19 -3.80 19.47
N ALA A 119 -12.00 -4.61 18.42
CA ALA A 119 -10.89 -4.45 17.50
C ALA A 119 -10.93 -3.08 16.81
N LEU A 120 -12.10 -2.66 16.32
CA LEU A 120 -12.28 -1.35 15.69
C LEU A 120 -11.82 -0.21 16.61
N GLN A 121 -12.29 -0.18 17.86
CA GLN A 121 -11.93 0.86 18.82
C GLN A 121 -10.43 0.89 19.13
N ARG A 122 -9.83 -0.29 19.31
CA ARG A 122 -8.39 -0.41 19.60
C ARG A 122 -7.54 0.05 18.43
N ILE A 123 -7.84 -0.41 17.22
CA ILE A 123 -7.10 -0.07 16.00
C ILE A 123 -7.28 1.42 15.68
N ALA A 124 -8.49 1.96 15.81
CA ALA A 124 -8.74 3.39 15.65
C ALA A 124 -7.87 4.22 16.61
N SER A 125 -7.74 3.79 17.87
CA SER A 125 -6.86 4.45 18.84
C SER A 125 -5.39 4.37 18.44
N ASN A 126 -4.93 3.25 17.89
CA ASN A 126 -3.56 3.08 17.42
C ASN A 126 -3.26 3.97 16.20
N ILE A 127 -4.18 4.03 15.24
CA ILE A 127 -4.09 4.95 14.09
C ILE A 127 -4.02 6.40 14.56
N GLN A 128 -4.89 6.81 15.49
CA GLN A 128 -4.87 8.18 15.99
C GLN A 128 -3.54 8.54 16.65
N ARG A 129 -2.98 7.64 17.48
CA ARG A 129 -1.64 7.85 18.08
C ARG A 129 -0.56 8.03 17.01
N THR A 130 -0.60 7.23 15.95
CA THR A 130 0.34 7.34 14.83
C THR A 130 0.17 8.66 14.08
N GLN A 131 -1.06 9.05 13.73
CA GLN A 131 -1.35 10.32 13.05
C GLN A 131 -0.94 11.52 13.91
N ASP A 132 -1.21 11.48 15.23
CA ASP A 132 -0.81 12.52 16.18
C ASP A 132 0.72 12.63 16.28
N ALA A 133 1.42 11.49 16.34
CA ALA A 133 2.88 11.47 16.39
C ALA A 133 3.49 12.01 15.09
N LEU A 134 2.97 11.63 13.94
CA LEU A 134 3.48 12.09 12.64
C LEU A 134 3.01 13.51 12.27
N GLY A 135 1.93 13.99 12.89
CA GLY A 135 1.30 15.28 12.57
C GLY A 135 0.62 15.29 11.20
N ARG A 136 0.21 14.14 10.68
CA ARG A 136 -0.39 14.00 9.34
C ARG A 136 -1.26 12.75 9.24
N ARG A 137 -2.16 12.78 8.25
CA ARG A 137 -2.99 11.64 7.85
C ARG A 137 -2.12 10.52 7.27
N ILE A 138 -2.45 9.28 7.60
CA ILE A 138 -1.88 8.07 6.99
C ILE A 138 -2.96 7.30 6.22
N ALA A 139 -2.55 6.38 5.35
CA ALA A 139 -3.43 5.41 4.70
C ALA A 139 -3.28 4.01 5.32
N ILE A 140 -4.36 3.23 5.36
CA ILE A 140 -4.36 1.86 5.87
C ILE A 140 -4.69 0.90 4.75
N GLU A 141 -3.86 -0.12 4.59
CA GLU A 141 -4.02 -1.11 3.52
C GLU A 141 -4.98 -2.24 3.89
N ASN A 142 -5.73 -2.75 2.89
CA ASN A 142 -6.49 -3.99 3.01
C ASN A 142 -5.57 -5.23 3.02
N PRO A 143 -5.68 -6.12 4.01
CA PRO A 143 -4.82 -7.30 4.08
C PRO A 143 -5.22 -8.37 3.07
N THR A 144 -4.28 -9.27 2.75
CA THR A 144 -4.57 -10.54 2.07
C THR A 144 -5.14 -11.57 3.03
N HIS A 145 -6.14 -12.33 2.59
CA HIS A 145 -6.74 -13.43 3.36
C HIS A 145 -6.50 -14.80 2.73
N TYR A 146 -6.10 -15.75 3.57
CA TYR A 146 -5.85 -17.14 3.19
C TYR A 146 -6.89 -18.13 3.74
N LEU A 147 -7.57 -17.75 4.83
CA LEU A 147 -8.46 -18.61 5.59
C LEU A 147 -9.69 -17.82 6.01
N HIS A 148 -10.83 -18.51 6.04
CA HIS A 148 -12.03 -17.94 6.64
C HIS A 148 -11.89 -17.91 8.17
N LEU A 149 -12.23 -16.78 8.76
CA LEU A 149 -12.26 -16.60 10.21
C LEU A 149 -13.70 -16.25 10.63
N ASP A 150 -14.20 -16.91 11.67
CA ASP A 150 -15.53 -16.61 12.24
C ASP A 150 -15.45 -15.49 13.29
N GLY A 151 -16.62 -14.98 13.71
CA GLY A 151 -16.72 -14.02 14.82
C GLY A 151 -16.50 -12.56 14.42
N HIS A 152 -16.75 -12.24 13.15
CA HIS A 152 -16.76 -10.86 12.68
C HIS A 152 -18.07 -10.14 13.03
N ASP A 153 -17.98 -8.95 13.62
CA ASP A 153 -19.11 -8.02 13.72
C ASP A 153 -19.30 -7.23 12.42
N TYR A 154 -18.21 -7.02 11.68
CA TYR A 154 -18.15 -6.27 10.42
C TYR A 154 -17.59 -7.12 9.28
N SER A 155 -18.15 -6.98 8.08
CA SER A 155 -17.42 -7.34 6.86
C SER A 155 -16.14 -6.51 6.72
N GLU A 156 -15.24 -6.91 5.82
CA GLU A 156 -14.01 -6.15 5.59
C GLU A 156 -14.28 -4.70 5.20
N LEU A 157 -15.16 -4.53 4.21
CA LEU A 157 -15.44 -3.24 3.63
C LEU A 157 -16.11 -2.31 4.64
N GLU A 158 -17.02 -2.84 5.45
CA GLU A 158 -17.62 -2.09 6.57
C GLU A 158 -16.57 -1.70 7.60
N PHE A 159 -15.66 -2.60 7.97
CA PHE A 159 -14.62 -2.33 8.95
C PHE A 159 -13.66 -1.24 8.46
N LEU A 160 -13.14 -1.34 7.24
CA LEU A 160 -12.24 -0.34 6.66
C LEU A 160 -12.92 1.02 6.47
N THR A 161 -14.18 1.01 6.04
CA THR A 161 -14.98 2.24 5.89
C THR A 161 -15.22 2.93 7.23
N GLU A 162 -15.59 2.17 8.25
CA GLU A 162 -15.81 2.69 9.61
C GLU A 162 -14.49 3.19 10.20
N LEU A 163 -13.39 2.45 10.03
CA LEU A 163 -12.06 2.83 10.50
C LEU A 163 -11.61 4.16 9.89
N SER A 164 -11.80 4.33 8.57
CA SER A 164 -11.52 5.59 7.88
C SER A 164 -12.43 6.73 8.39
N THR A 165 -13.71 6.44 8.64
CA THR A 165 -14.68 7.43 9.12
C THR A 165 -14.33 7.94 10.52
N VAL A 166 -14.01 7.05 11.46
CA VAL A 166 -13.78 7.44 12.87
C VAL A 166 -12.39 8.01 13.13
N THR A 167 -11.39 7.65 12.32
CA THR A 167 -10.01 8.15 12.49
C THR A 167 -9.63 9.26 11.52
N GLY A 168 -10.43 9.44 10.46
CA GLY A 168 -10.06 10.26 9.31
C GLY A 168 -8.89 9.71 8.49
N CYS A 169 -8.40 8.49 8.71
CA CYS A 169 -7.33 7.91 7.90
C CYS A 169 -7.77 7.69 6.45
N GLY A 170 -6.83 7.63 5.53
CA GLY A 170 -7.09 7.15 4.17
C GLY A 170 -7.06 5.64 4.10
N LEU A 171 -7.32 5.11 2.91
CA LEU A 171 -7.14 3.71 2.58
C LEU A 171 -6.09 3.59 1.47
N LEU A 172 -5.25 2.58 1.60
CA LEU A 172 -4.43 2.06 0.51
C LEU A 172 -5.18 0.82 0.00
N LEU A 173 -5.43 0.77 -1.30
CA LEU A 173 -6.11 -0.38 -1.91
C LEU A 173 -5.11 -1.19 -2.70
N ASP A 174 -4.68 -2.32 -2.14
CA ASP A 174 -3.94 -3.32 -2.89
C ASP A 174 -4.93 -4.21 -3.66
N VAL A 175 -4.85 -4.15 -5.00
CA VAL A 175 -5.73 -4.92 -5.90
C VAL A 175 -5.29 -6.38 -5.99
N ASN A 176 -4.00 -6.66 -5.81
CA ASN A 176 -3.46 -8.00 -5.76
C ASN A 176 -4.00 -8.74 -4.52
N ASN A 177 -4.03 -8.11 -3.34
CA ASN A 177 -4.60 -8.66 -2.11
C ASN A 177 -6.08 -9.01 -2.27
N VAL A 178 -6.84 -8.16 -2.98
CA VAL A 178 -8.25 -8.46 -3.32
C VAL A 178 -8.35 -9.68 -4.24
N HIS A 179 -7.51 -9.77 -5.28
CA HIS A 179 -7.50 -10.91 -6.19
C HIS A 179 -7.17 -12.22 -5.47
N ILE A 180 -6.10 -12.23 -4.67
CA ILE A 180 -5.67 -13.40 -3.89
C ILE A 180 -6.77 -13.82 -2.91
N SER A 181 -7.30 -12.86 -2.14
CA SER A 181 -8.36 -13.14 -1.15
C SER A 181 -9.62 -13.70 -1.81
N ALA A 182 -10.03 -13.12 -2.94
CA ALA A 182 -11.19 -13.58 -3.71
C ALA A 182 -11.00 -15.01 -4.22
N HIS A 183 -9.82 -15.31 -4.75
CA HIS A 183 -9.47 -16.64 -5.22
C HIS A 183 -9.47 -17.66 -4.06
N ASN A 184 -8.78 -17.34 -2.97
CA ASN A 184 -8.57 -18.26 -1.86
C ASN A 184 -9.85 -18.52 -1.05
N LEU A 185 -10.73 -17.50 -0.90
CA LEU A 185 -11.95 -17.59 -0.09
C LEU A 185 -13.23 -17.78 -0.91
N GLY A 186 -13.15 -17.72 -2.24
CA GLY A 186 -14.27 -18.00 -3.14
C GLY A 186 -15.32 -16.89 -3.24
N PHE A 187 -14.93 -15.61 -3.08
CA PHE A 187 -15.80 -14.46 -3.35
C PHE A 187 -15.43 -13.77 -4.68
N ASN A 188 -16.26 -12.82 -5.14
CA ASN A 188 -16.01 -12.09 -6.37
C ASN A 188 -15.18 -10.82 -6.14
N ALA A 189 -13.99 -10.74 -6.72
CA ALA A 189 -13.10 -9.58 -6.60
C ALA A 189 -13.68 -8.28 -7.19
N ALA A 190 -14.45 -8.37 -8.28
CA ALA A 190 -15.05 -7.18 -8.90
C ALA A 190 -16.15 -6.58 -7.99
N ASP A 191 -16.97 -7.43 -7.37
CA ASP A 191 -17.99 -6.99 -6.40
C ASP A 191 -17.34 -6.33 -5.17
N TYR A 192 -16.24 -6.91 -4.68
CA TYR A 192 -15.45 -6.30 -3.59
C TYR A 192 -14.96 -4.92 -3.99
N LEU A 193 -14.32 -4.80 -5.16
CA LEU A 193 -13.82 -3.52 -5.64
C LEU A 193 -14.95 -2.52 -5.77
N ASP A 194 -16.09 -2.89 -6.35
CA ASP A 194 -17.25 -2.00 -6.58
C ASP A 194 -17.85 -1.43 -5.30
N ALA A 195 -17.77 -2.18 -4.21
CA ALA A 195 -18.22 -1.74 -2.89
C ALA A 195 -17.14 -1.00 -2.07
N PHE A 196 -15.86 -0.98 -2.51
CA PHE A 196 -14.79 -0.30 -1.78
C PHE A 196 -14.95 1.23 -1.77
N ALA A 197 -14.67 1.86 -0.62
CA ALA A 197 -14.86 3.28 -0.36
C ALA A 197 -13.92 4.18 -1.20
N ALA A 198 -14.36 4.52 -2.42
CA ALA A 198 -13.55 5.22 -3.43
C ALA A 198 -12.97 6.57 -2.98
N ASP A 199 -13.70 7.32 -2.15
CA ASP A 199 -13.28 8.64 -1.67
C ASP A 199 -12.20 8.56 -0.60
N ALA A 200 -12.07 7.41 0.08
CA ALA A 200 -11.04 7.18 1.08
C ALA A 200 -9.71 6.70 0.49
N ILE A 201 -9.71 6.18 -0.76
CA ILE A 201 -8.50 5.68 -1.43
C ILE A 201 -7.52 6.84 -1.67
N MET A 202 -6.37 6.75 -1.00
CA MET A 202 -5.23 7.67 -1.17
C MET A 202 -4.17 7.09 -2.11
N GLU A 203 -4.10 5.76 -2.20
CA GLU A 203 -3.05 5.03 -2.91
C GLU A 203 -3.58 3.66 -3.35
N ILE A 204 -3.05 3.14 -4.46
CA ILE A 204 -3.37 1.81 -5.00
C ILE A 204 -2.06 1.06 -5.21
N HIS A 205 -2.00 -0.19 -4.79
CA HIS A 205 -0.88 -1.08 -5.10
C HIS A 205 -1.29 -2.15 -6.12
N LEU A 206 -0.32 -2.50 -6.97
CA LEU A 206 -0.40 -3.56 -7.97
C LEU A 206 0.85 -4.41 -7.87
N ALA A 207 0.65 -5.69 -7.61
CA ALA A 207 1.72 -6.69 -7.54
C ALA A 207 1.34 -7.95 -8.31
N GLY A 208 2.29 -8.89 -8.39
CA GLY A 208 2.04 -10.26 -8.78
C GLY A 208 2.12 -11.20 -7.58
N PHE A 209 1.70 -12.45 -7.78
CA PHE A 209 1.63 -13.47 -6.76
C PHE A 209 2.24 -14.79 -7.23
N THR A 210 2.55 -15.67 -6.28
CA THR A 210 3.03 -17.02 -6.54
C THR A 210 1.95 -18.03 -6.17
N LYS A 211 1.85 -19.11 -6.94
CA LYS A 211 0.99 -20.25 -6.57
C LYS A 211 1.73 -21.10 -5.53
N ASP A 212 1.01 -21.58 -4.52
CA ASP A 212 1.57 -22.52 -3.56
C ASP A 212 2.24 -23.70 -4.30
N PRO A 213 3.53 -24.00 -4.05
CA PRO A 213 4.24 -25.06 -4.74
C PRO A 213 3.74 -26.47 -4.37
N GLY A 214 2.87 -26.60 -3.36
CA GLY A 214 2.20 -27.85 -3.00
C GLY A 214 1.09 -28.27 -3.97
N GLU A 215 0.22 -29.17 -3.53
CA GLU A 215 -0.97 -29.59 -4.29
C GLU A 215 -2.19 -28.69 -4.05
N SER A 216 -2.03 -27.60 -3.28
CA SER A 216 -3.14 -26.67 -3.04
C SER A 216 -3.33 -25.72 -4.23
N SER A 217 -4.51 -25.11 -4.30
CA SER A 217 -4.79 -24.03 -5.26
C SER A 217 -4.48 -22.65 -4.67
N LEU A 218 -3.82 -22.55 -3.52
CA LEU A 218 -3.63 -21.27 -2.85
C LEU A 218 -2.74 -20.33 -3.69
N LEU A 219 -3.15 -19.08 -3.77
CA LEU A 219 -2.30 -17.98 -4.22
C LEU A 219 -1.65 -17.36 -3.00
N ILE A 220 -0.35 -17.09 -3.10
CA ILE A 220 0.51 -16.55 -2.05
C ILE A 220 0.94 -15.14 -2.43
N ASP A 221 0.80 -14.24 -1.46
CA ASP A 221 1.13 -12.84 -1.56
C ASP A 221 2.65 -12.60 -1.48
N SER A 222 3.34 -13.05 -2.52
CA SER A 222 4.81 -13.07 -2.57
C SER A 222 5.41 -11.81 -3.16
N HIS A 223 4.62 -11.02 -3.90
CA HIS A 223 5.08 -9.81 -4.59
C HIS A 223 6.35 -10.02 -5.41
N ASP A 224 6.53 -11.20 -5.99
CA ASP A 224 7.76 -11.61 -6.68
C ASP A 224 7.57 -11.85 -8.18
N ALA A 225 6.32 -11.82 -8.65
CA ALA A 225 5.94 -12.04 -10.03
C ALA A 225 5.46 -10.74 -10.72
N PRO A 226 5.48 -10.67 -12.07
CA PRO A 226 4.79 -9.63 -12.83
C PRO A 226 3.33 -9.51 -12.43
N VAL A 227 2.81 -8.28 -12.50
CA VAL A 227 1.40 -8.01 -12.21
C VAL A 227 0.54 -8.86 -13.14
N ALA A 228 -0.29 -9.71 -12.56
CA ALA A 228 -1.10 -10.66 -13.33
C ALA A 228 -2.17 -9.94 -14.17
N GLU A 229 -2.54 -10.54 -15.31
CA GLU A 229 -3.56 -9.96 -16.21
C GLU A 229 -4.94 -9.80 -15.54
N ASP A 230 -5.29 -10.69 -14.62
CA ASP A 230 -6.52 -10.58 -13.84
C ASP A 230 -6.47 -9.36 -12.89
N VAL A 231 -5.32 -9.08 -12.28
CA VAL A 231 -5.09 -7.89 -11.46
C VAL A 231 -5.14 -6.63 -12.32
N TRP A 232 -4.54 -6.63 -13.52
CA TRP A 232 -4.67 -5.52 -14.48
C TRP A 232 -6.11 -5.23 -14.88
N SER A 233 -6.90 -6.28 -15.09
CA SER A 233 -8.32 -6.16 -15.46
C SER A 233 -9.15 -5.56 -14.33
N LEU A 234 -8.89 -5.99 -13.09
CA LEU A 234 -9.49 -5.43 -11.87
C LEU A 234 -9.10 -3.96 -11.67
N TYR A 235 -7.82 -3.64 -11.86
CA TYR A 235 -7.32 -2.28 -11.77
C TYR A 235 -7.94 -1.35 -12.82
N GLN A 236 -8.06 -1.80 -14.07
CA GLN A 236 -8.73 -1.02 -15.11
C GLN A 236 -10.18 -0.70 -14.71
N ARG A 237 -10.95 -1.70 -14.27
CA ARG A 237 -12.33 -1.50 -13.78
C ARG A 237 -12.38 -0.47 -12.65
N LEU A 238 -11.48 -0.59 -11.68
CA LEU A 238 -11.39 0.32 -10.55
C LEU A 238 -11.18 1.76 -11.01
N ILE A 239 -10.18 2.01 -11.86
CA ILE A 239 -9.84 3.35 -12.36
C ILE A 239 -10.94 3.94 -13.23
N GLU A 240 -11.63 3.13 -14.05
CA GLU A 240 -12.81 3.57 -14.80
C GLU A 240 -13.92 4.06 -13.86
N ARG A 241 -14.10 3.40 -12.71
CA ARG A 241 -15.10 3.79 -11.70
C ARG A 241 -14.68 5.02 -10.91
N ILE A 242 -13.47 5.02 -10.34
CA ILE A 242 -13.05 5.99 -9.30
C ILE A 242 -12.19 7.14 -9.82
N GLY A 243 -11.72 7.05 -11.06
CA GLY A 243 -10.77 7.98 -11.66
C GLY A 243 -9.33 7.75 -11.17
N GLN A 244 -8.45 8.72 -11.46
CA GLN A 244 -7.03 8.61 -11.13
C GLN A 244 -6.79 8.61 -9.61
N ARG A 245 -5.89 7.72 -9.20
CA ARG A 245 -5.25 7.69 -7.90
C ARG A 245 -3.76 7.39 -8.08
N PRO A 246 -2.90 7.78 -7.13
CA PRO A 246 -1.51 7.31 -7.11
C PRO A 246 -1.51 5.78 -7.14
N THR A 247 -0.72 5.20 -8.04
CA THR A 247 -0.65 3.74 -8.20
C THR A 247 0.79 3.28 -8.18
N LEU A 248 1.12 2.34 -7.32
CA LEU A 248 2.45 1.74 -7.23
C LEU A 248 2.47 0.40 -7.97
N ILE A 249 3.57 0.13 -8.68
CA ILE A 249 3.95 -1.25 -9.01
C ILE A 249 4.88 -1.74 -7.90
N GLU A 250 4.42 -2.75 -7.18
CA GLU A 250 5.18 -3.36 -6.11
C GLU A 250 5.88 -4.64 -6.60
N ARG A 251 7.15 -4.76 -6.22
CA ARG A 251 7.97 -5.93 -6.49
C ARG A 251 9.00 -6.08 -5.38
N ASP A 252 8.83 -7.09 -4.57
CA ASP A 252 9.57 -7.28 -3.31
C ASP A 252 10.63 -8.35 -3.38
N ASP A 253 10.43 -9.36 -4.22
CA ASP A 253 11.44 -10.37 -4.54
C ASP A 253 11.54 -10.62 -6.05
N HIS A 254 12.53 -11.42 -6.47
CA HIS A 254 12.84 -11.69 -7.88
C HIS A 254 12.91 -10.40 -8.72
N ILE A 255 13.54 -9.37 -8.15
CA ILE A 255 13.58 -8.00 -8.68
C ILE A 255 14.13 -8.02 -10.12
N PRO A 256 13.31 -7.69 -11.14
CA PRO A 256 13.76 -7.66 -12.53
C PRO A 256 14.53 -6.37 -12.79
N ALA A 257 15.10 -6.22 -13.99
CA ALA A 257 15.76 -4.98 -14.39
C ALA A 257 14.80 -3.77 -14.33
N PHE A 258 15.35 -2.58 -14.07
CA PHE A 258 14.57 -1.37 -13.87
C PHE A 258 13.66 -1.02 -15.06
N ASP A 259 14.08 -1.30 -16.30
CA ASP A 259 13.30 -1.06 -17.51
C ASP A 259 12.06 -1.96 -17.62
N VAL A 260 12.12 -3.18 -17.08
CA VAL A 260 10.96 -4.08 -16.97
C VAL A 260 9.94 -3.52 -15.99
N LEU A 261 10.37 -3.08 -14.80
CA LEU A 261 9.48 -2.41 -13.83
C LEU A 261 8.88 -1.13 -14.44
N LEU A 262 9.69 -0.35 -15.15
CA LEU A 262 9.24 0.87 -15.81
C LEU A 262 8.19 0.57 -16.89
N ALA A 263 8.28 -0.56 -17.59
CA ALA A 263 7.26 -0.99 -18.54
C ALA A 263 5.92 -1.29 -17.86
N GLU A 264 5.91 -2.00 -16.72
CA GLU A 264 4.69 -2.23 -15.92
C GLU A 264 4.10 -0.91 -15.40
N ARG A 265 4.96 -0.01 -14.90
CA ARG A 265 4.56 1.34 -14.48
C ARG A 265 3.92 2.12 -15.61
N ASN A 266 4.49 2.05 -16.82
CA ASN A 266 3.96 2.76 -17.99
C ASN A 266 2.60 2.21 -18.44
N ARG A 267 2.35 0.90 -18.24
CA ARG A 267 1.02 0.32 -18.41
C ARG A 267 0.03 0.91 -17.41
N ALA A 268 0.38 0.97 -16.12
CA ALA A 268 -0.47 1.60 -15.11
C ALA A 268 -0.74 3.09 -15.42
N GLN A 269 0.28 3.85 -15.83
CA GLN A 269 0.13 5.26 -16.23
C GLN A 269 -0.81 5.43 -17.44
N THR A 270 -0.77 4.50 -18.40
CA THR A 270 -1.67 4.52 -19.57
C THR A 270 -3.12 4.37 -19.12
N LEU A 271 -3.41 3.44 -18.20
CA LEU A 271 -4.76 3.23 -17.65
C LEU A 271 -5.24 4.45 -16.84
N LEU A 272 -4.37 5.07 -16.05
CA LEU A 272 -4.67 6.33 -15.35
C LEU A 272 -5.09 7.43 -16.34
N ASN A 273 -4.36 7.59 -17.44
CA ASN A 273 -4.66 8.60 -18.46
C ASN A 273 -6.00 8.32 -19.17
N LEU A 274 -6.33 7.06 -19.41
CA LEU A 274 -7.61 6.66 -20.03
C LEU A 274 -8.80 6.95 -19.11
N GLY A 275 -8.70 6.63 -17.82
CA GLY A 275 -9.76 6.90 -16.84
C GLY A 275 -10.09 8.39 -16.69
N GLN A 276 -9.07 9.26 -16.77
CA GLN A 276 -9.26 10.71 -16.75
C GLN A 276 -10.07 11.22 -17.96
N ASN A 277 -9.72 10.75 -19.15
CA ASN A 277 -10.38 11.15 -20.38
C ASN A 277 -11.85 10.71 -20.45
N GLN A 278 -12.18 9.56 -19.87
CA GLN A 278 -13.57 9.08 -19.80
C GLN A 278 -14.42 9.93 -18.86
N ARG A 279 -13.92 10.28 -17.66
CA ARG A 279 -14.66 11.15 -16.74
C ARG A 279 -14.88 12.57 -17.28
N MET A 280 -13.89 13.14 -17.98
CA MET A 280 -14.08 14.44 -18.64
C MET A 280 -15.19 14.41 -19.71
N LYS A 281 -15.41 13.27 -20.38
CA LYS A 281 -16.50 13.11 -21.35
C LYS A 281 -17.88 12.94 -20.71
N VAL A 282 -17.97 12.40 -19.49
CA VAL A 282 -19.24 12.21 -18.76
C VAL A 282 -19.69 13.49 -18.04
N ALA A 283 -18.77 14.42 -17.80
CA ALA A 283 -19.03 15.69 -17.10
C ALA A 283 -19.46 16.86 -18.01
N ILE A 284 -19.62 16.64 -19.32
CA ILE A 284 -20.09 17.61 -20.33
C ILE A 284 -21.48 17.18 -20.80
#